data_AF-A0A379LPY9-F1
#
_entry.id   AF-A0A379LPY9-F1
#
_cell.length_a   1.000
_cell.length_b   1.000
_cell.length_c   1.000
_cell.angle_alpha   90.00
_cell.angle_beta   90.00
_cell.angle_gamma   90.00
#
_symmetry.space_group_name_H-M   'P 1'
#
loop_
_entity.id
_entity.type
_entity.pdbx_description
1 polymer ?
#
loop_
_entity_poly.entity_id
_entity_poly.type
_entity_poly.pdbx_seq_one_letter_code
_entity_poly.pdbx_strand_id
1 'polypeptide(L)'
;MSASEDVDVHFVNTYVKIGWRALFAREVHLRDADIETIVIENRLPPSGDPFQYKEYELPVNLRFDKARINRIIYNQAGREPVEVTDIKADDLYWVGTQIKLGRGNLQYSDLVKIENLKGIVTLEGNYPLDLSGLVTVKSLDKVYIDPIEVEAVGSVKRTYGKLRSKYNNSNVRGVFTVQGLDDNAPFEAKLNWDEIDLPYAEGQDIRLQNGLATASGVLSDIELRINSRLLAQ
;
A
#
# COMPACT_ATOMS: atom_id res chain seq x y z
N MET A 1 6.59 -14.20 -21.11
CA MET A 1 8.03 -13.85 -21.15
C MET A 1 8.58 -14.02 -19.74
N SER A 2 9.82 -14.48 -19.57
CA SER A 2 10.44 -14.73 -18.27
C SER A 2 10.60 -13.44 -17.47
N ALA A 3 10.66 -13.55 -16.13
CA ALA A 3 11.25 -12.49 -15.31
C ALA A 3 12.53 -12.00 -16.01
N SER A 4 12.66 -10.69 -16.22
CA SER A 4 13.76 -10.08 -16.97
C SER A 4 15.10 -10.62 -16.47
N GLU A 5 16.06 -10.89 -17.36
CA GLU A 5 17.39 -11.45 -17.05
C GLU A 5 18.16 -10.74 -15.91
N ASP A 6 17.72 -9.54 -15.53
CA ASP A 6 18.32 -8.68 -14.50
C ASP A 6 17.66 -8.74 -13.12
N VAL A 7 16.52 -9.44 -12.98
CA VAL A 7 15.78 -9.58 -11.72
C VAL A 7 15.77 -11.03 -11.27
N ASP A 8 16.48 -11.30 -10.18
CA ASP A 8 16.48 -12.61 -9.54
C ASP A 8 15.56 -12.63 -8.33
N VAL A 9 14.75 -13.69 -8.20
CA VAL A 9 13.92 -13.92 -7.02
C VAL A 9 14.37 -15.20 -6.33
N HIS A 10 14.69 -15.11 -5.05
CA HIS A 10 15.09 -16.26 -4.24
C HIS A 10 14.31 -16.37 -2.94
N PHE A 11 14.11 -17.60 -2.49
CA PHE A 11 13.31 -17.95 -1.32
C PHE A 11 14.20 -18.63 -0.28
N VAL A 12 14.12 -18.18 0.97
CA VAL A 12 14.86 -18.74 2.11
C VAL A 12 13.87 -19.41 3.05
N ASN A 13 14.17 -20.62 3.50
CA ASN A 13 13.37 -21.44 4.43
C ASN A 13 11.87 -21.43 4.10
N THR A 14 11.47 -22.26 3.12
CA THR A 14 10.10 -22.30 2.62
C THR A 14 9.45 -23.63 2.90
N TYR A 15 8.25 -23.58 3.48
CA TYR A 15 7.37 -24.73 3.68
C TYR A 15 6.06 -24.49 2.92
N VAL A 16 5.70 -25.41 2.03
CA VAL A 16 4.48 -25.31 1.23
C VAL A 16 3.70 -26.62 1.27
N LYS A 17 2.39 -26.52 1.44
CA LYS A 17 1.45 -27.64 1.27
C LYS A 17 0.71 -27.49 -0.06
N ILE A 18 1.07 -28.32 -1.02
CA ILE A 18 0.48 -28.32 -2.35
C ILE A 18 -0.80 -29.18 -2.34
N GLY A 19 -1.89 -28.65 -2.85
CA GLY A 19 -3.14 -29.38 -3.03
C GLY A 19 -3.08 -30.35 -4.22
N TRP A 20 -3.66 -31.54 -4.09
CA TRP A 20 -3.64 -32.59 -5.11
C TRP A 20 -4.24 -32.20 -6.48
N ARG A 21 -5.13 -31.19 -6.52
CA ARG A 21 -5.69 -30.63 -7.77
C ARG A 21 -4.68 -29.82 -8.58
N ALA A 22 -3.52 -29.48 -8.00
CA ALA A 22 -2.52 -28.62 -8.61
C ALA A 22 -1.81 -29.24 -9.84
N LEU A 23 -1.88 -30.57 -10.01
CA LEU A 23 -1.07 -31.26 -11.02
C LEU A 23 -1.74 -31.39 -12.39
N PHE A 24 -3.03 -31.02 -12.53
CA PHE A 24 -3.81 -31.35 -13.73
C PHE A 24 -4.46 -30.16 -14.46
N ALA A 25 -4.18 -28.90 -14.08
CA ALA A 25 -4.92 -27.74 -14.63
C ALA A 25 -4.10 -26.47 -14.92
N ARG A 26 -2.76 -26.54 -15.03
CA ARG A 26 -1.88 -25.34 -15.08
C ARG A 26 -2.11 -24.37 -13.91
N GLU A 27 -2.59 -24.90 -12.79
CA GLU A 27 -2.87 -24.15 -11.57
C GLU A 27 -2.07 -24.78 -10.43
N VAL A 28 -1.24 -24.00 -9.77
CA VAL A 28 -0.56 -24.41 -8.55
C VAL A 28 -1.39 -23.92 -7.37
N HIS A 29 -2.05 -24.86 -6.72
CA HIS A 29 -2.84 -24.59 -5.51
C HIS A 29 -2.02 -24.90 -4.26
N LEU A 30 -1.73 -23.86 -3.49
CA LEU A 30 -0.99 -23.87 -2.24
C LEU A 30 -1.96 -23.63 -1.10
N ARG A 31 -2.21 -24.65 -0.28
CA ARG A 31 -3.16 -24.56 0.84
C ARG A 31 -2.58 -23.73 1.98
N ASP A 32 -1.34 -24.05 2.35
CA ASP A 32 -0.57 -23.31 3.34
C ASP A 32 0.81 -23.05 2.74
N ALA A 33 1.23 -21.79 2.73
CA ALA A 33 2.60 -21.40 2.44
C ALA A 33 3.17 -20.64 3.66
N ASP A 34 4.31 -21.08 4.16
CA ASP A 34 5.06 -20.40 5.21
C ASP A 34 6.48 -20.15 4.67
N ILE A 35 6.82 -18.88 4.49
CA ILE A 35 8.05 -18.44 3.83
C ILE A 35 8.79 -17.50 4.78
N GLU A 36 10.01 -17.85 5.16
CA GLU A 36 10.81 -16.99 6.03
C GLU A 36 11.23 -15.71 5.31
N THR A 37 11.80 -15.82 4.11
CA THR A 37 12.22 -14.63 3.36
C THR A 37 12.11 -14.84 1.86
N ILE A 38 11.57 -13.82 1.18
CA ILE A 38 11.69 -13.64 -0.26
C ILE A 38 12.66 -12.49 -0.49
N VAL A 39 13.64 -12.68 -1.36
CA VAL A 39 14.56 -11.61 -1.76
C VAL A 39 14.46 -11.43 -3.27
N ILE A 40 14.27 -10.19 -3.67
CA ILE A 40 14.18 -9.75 -5.06
C ILE A 40 15.41 -8.88 -5.32
N GLU A 41 16.31 -9.36 -6.17
CA GLU A 41 17.55 -8.68 -6.55
C GLU A 41 17.39 -8.06 -7.94
N ASN A 42 17.30 -6.73 -8.01
CA ASN A 42 17.41 -6.01 -9.27
C ASN A 42 18.86 -5.55 -9.46
N ARG A 43 19.55 -6.18 -10.41
CA ARG A 43 20.98 -5.94 -10.67
C ARG A 43 21.25 -4.62 -11.39
N LEU A 44 20.23 -3.99 -11.95
CA LEU A 44 20.38 -2.73 -12.67
C LEU A 44 20.31 -1.53 -11.70
N PRO A 45 21.23 -0.55 -11.82
CA PRO A 45 21.06 0.72 -11.14
C PRO A 45 19.81 1.43 -11.67
N PRO A 46 19.25 2.38 -10.90
CA PRO A 46 18.17 3.23 -11.40
C PRO A 46 18.61 3.91 -12.71
N SER A 47 17.83 3.77 -13.78
CA SER A 47 18.16 4.40 -15.06
C SER A 47 17.88 5.90 -15.08
N GLY A 48 17.06 6.39 -14.14
CA GLY A 48 16.57 7.78 -14.13
C GLY A 48 15.46 8.05 -15.16
N ASP A 49 15.13 7.06 -15.99
CA ASP A 49 14.01 7.13 -16.92
C ASP A 49 12.67 6.96 -16.16
N PRO A 50 11.55 7.43 -16.73
CA PRO A 50 10.22 7.16 -16.19
C PRO A 50 9.97 5.67 -16.03
N PHE A 51 9.23 5.31 -14.97
CA PHE A 51 8.95 3.91 -14.68
C PHE A 51 8.22 3.23 -15.85
N GLN A 52 8.73 2.06 -16.26
CA GLN A 52 8.12 1.26 -17.31
C GLN A 52 7.12 0.25 -16.74
N TYR A 53 5.84 0.45 -17.08
CA TYR A 53 4.75 -0.45 -16.71
C TYR A 53 4.69 -1.68 -17.60
N LYS A 54 5.73 -2.53 -17.52
CA LYS A 54 5.82 -3.77 -18.27
C LYS A 54 4.73 -4.75 -17.86
N GLU A 55 4.20 -5.49 -18.82
CA GLU A 55 3.24 -6.54 -18.54
C GLU A 55 3.92 -7.71 -17.81
N TYR A 56 3.31 -8.18 -16.74
CA TYR A 56 3.75 -9.37 -16.01
C TYR A 56 2.65 -10.43 -15.98
N GLU A 57 2.92 -11.55 -16.62
CA GLU A 57 2.03 -12.71 -16.66
C GLU A 57 2.77 -13.94 -16.11
N LEU A 58 2.11 -14.70 -15.24
CA LEU A 58 2.66 -15.98 -14.80
C LEU A 58 2.38 -17.09 -15.82
N PRO A 59 3.35 -17.99 -16.06
CA PRO A 59 3.15 -19.13 -16.95
C PRO A 59 2.16 -20.17 -16.40
N VAL A 60 1.83 -20.10 -15.11
CA VAL A 60 0.86 -20.94 -14.40
C VAL A 60 0.02 -20.08 -13.47
N ASN A 61 -1.24 -20.47 -13.26
CA ASN A 61 -2.09 -19.82 -12.28
C ASN A 61 -1.61 -20.20 -10.87
N LEU A 62 -1.52 -19.23 -9.98
CA LEU A 62 -1.23 -19.47 -8.57
C LEU A 62 -2.45 -19.20 -7.72
N ARG A 63 -2.71 -20.08 -6.76
CA ARG A 63 -3.73 -19.90 -5.73
C ARG A 63 -3.13 -20.23 -4.38
N PHE A 64 -3.27 -19.31 -3.45
CA PHE A 64 -2.90 -19.49 -2.05
C PHE A 64 -4.17 -19.36 -1.20
N ASP A 65 -4.54 -20.42 -0.47
CA ASP A 65 -5.61 -20.29 0.52
C ASP A 65 -5.11 -19.48 1.72
N LYS A 66 -3.87 -19.77 2.15
CA LYS A 66 -3.16 -19.04 3.21
C LYS A 66 -1.67 -18.96 2.89
N ALA A 67 -1.13 -17.75 2.98
CA ALA A 67 0.31 -17.50 2.91
C ALA A 67 0.74 -16.62 4.09
N ARG A 68 1.80 -17.04 4.78
CA ARG A 68 2.58 -16.23 5.70
C ARG A 68 3.96 -16.03 5.08
N ILE A 69 4.38 -14.78 4.97
CA ILE A 69 5.74 -14.43 4.56
C ILE A 69 6.30 -13.51 5.63
N ASN A 70 7.37 -13.93 6.32
CA ASN A 70 7.92 -13.12 7.41
C ASN A 70 8.57 -11.84 6.86
N ARG A 71 9.25 -11.94 5.72
CA ARG A 71 9.89 -10.79 5.08
C ARG A 71 9.99 -10.91 3.56
N ILE A 72 9.82 -9.78 2.88
CA ILE A 72 10.20 -9.55 1.48
C ILE A 72 11.24 -8.43 1.47
N ILE A 73 12.40 -8.69 0.87
CA ILE A 73 13.48 -7.72 0.68
C ILE A 73 13.59 -7.43 -0.83
N TYR A 74 13.51 -6.16 -1.20
CA TYR A 74 13.84 -5.71 -2.54
C TYR A 74 15.18 -4.97 -2.51
N ASN A 75 16.17 -5.54 -3.19
CA ASN A 75 17.51 -4.98 -3.35
C ASN A 75 17.63 -4.41 -4.77
N GLN A 76 18.22 -3.22 -4.86
CA GLN A 76 18.56 -2.62 -6.14
C GLN A 76 19.94 -1.99 -6.07
N ALA A 77 20.76 -2.23 -7.09
CA ALA A 77 22.11 -1.68 -7.17
C ALA A 77 22.09 -0.14 -6.98
N GLY A 78 22.81 0.37 -5.99
CA GLY A 78 22.91 1.81 -5.71
C GLY A 78 21.73 2.43 -4.96
N ARG A 79 20.78 1.64 -4.44
CA ARG A 79 19.70 2.10 -3.55
C ARG A 79 19.71 1.31 -2.24
N GLU A 80 19.18 1.90 -1.18
CA GLU A 80 18.94 1.17 0.06
C GLU A 80 17.85 0.10 -0.14
N PRO A 81 17.97 -1.07 0.51
CA PRO A 81 16.95 -2.11 0.43
C PRO A 81 15.59 -1.64 0.94
N VAL A 82 14.54 -2.08 0.26
CA VAL A 82 13.15 -1.88 0.66
C VAL A 82 12.67 -3.17 1.32
N GLU A 83 12.15 -3.07 2.54
CA GLU A 83 11.73 -4.22 3.35
C GLU A 83 10.25 -4.15 3.70
N VAL A 84 9.54 -5.25 3.43
CA VAL A 84 8.15 -5.48 3.86
C VAL A 84 8.13 -6.72 4.75
N THR A 85 7.51 -6.63 5.92
CA THR A 85 7.45 -7.70 6.91
C THR A 85 6.03 -8.10 7.27
N ASP A 86 5.90 -9.17 8.03
CA ASP A 86 4.65 -9.61 8.67
C ASP A 86 3.49 -9.80 7.67
N ILE A 87 3.82 -10.30 6.48
CA ILE A 87 2.86 -10.46 5.40
C ILE A 87 1.99 -11.68 5.69
N LYS A 88 0.68 -11.45 5.66
CA LYS A 88 -0.34 -12.49 5.64
C LYS A 88 -1.23 -12.25 4.44
N ALA A 89 -1.51 -13.30 3.69
CA ALA A 89 -2.43 -13.25 2.57
C ALA A 89 -3.35 -14.48 2.64
N ASP A 90 -4.64 -14.21 2.79
CA ASP A 90 -5.71 -15.19 2.72
C ASP A 90 -6.42 -15.01 1.37
N ASP A 91 -6.71 -16.13 0.69
CA ASP A 91 -7.38 -16.16 -0.61
C ASP A 91 -6.69 -15.27 -1.67
N LEU A 92 -5.39 -15.51 -1.90
CA LEU A 92 -4.60 -14.85 -2.92
C LEU A 92 -4.63 -15.65 -4.23
N TYR A 93 -4.99 -15.00 -5.33
CA TYR A 93 -5.02 -15.57 -6.67
C TYR A 93 -4.14 -14.74 -7.58
N TRP A 94 -3.30 -15.39 -8.37
CA TRP A 94 -2.61 -14.78 -9.50
C TRP A 94 -2.90 -15.60 -10.75
N VAL A 95 -3.71 -15.02 -11.64
CA VAL A 95 -4.21 -15.67 -12.86
C VAL A 95 -3.93 -14.74 -14.03
N GLY A 96 -3.08 -15.18 -14.97
CA GLY A 96 -2.58 -14.33 -16.04
C GLY A 96 -1.85 -13.10 -15.47
N THR A 97 -2.33 -11.91 -15.83
CA THR A 97 -1.86 -10.61 -15.34
C THR A 97 -2.54 -10.18 -14.03
N GLN A 98 -3.64 -10.82 -13.63
CA GLN A 98 -4.47 -10.36 -12.52
C GLN A 98 -4.06 -11.00 -11.19
N ILE A 99 -3.85 -10.15 -10.19
CA ILE A 99 -3.68 -10.51 -8.78
C ILE A 99 -4.93 -10.10 -8.01
N LYS A 100 -5.52 -11.04 -7.27
CA LYS A 100 -6.68 -10.80 -6.39
C LYS A 100 -6.36 -11.27 -4.98
N LEU A 101 -6.61 -10.43 -3.99
CA LEU A 101 -6.41 -10.71 -2.58
C LEU A 101 -7.75 -10.64 -1.84
N GLY A 102 -8.15 -11.73 -1.18
CA GLY A 102 -9.35 -11.76 -0.35
C GLY A 102 -9.19 -10.96 0.95
N ARG A 103 -8.08 -11.19 1.66
CA ARG A 103 -7.67 -10.40 2.83
C ARG A 103 -6.17 -10.54 3.06
N GLY A 104 -5.51 -9.49 3.51
CA GLY A 104 -4.14 -9.56 3.92
C GLY A 104 -3.71 -8.45 4.84
N ASN A 105 -2.54 -8.66 5.43
CA ASN A 105 -1.86 -7.71 6.28
C ASN A 105 -0.40 -7.63 5.82
N LEU A 106 0.22 -6.47 5.98
CA LEU A 106 1.65 -6.29 5.78
C LEU A 106 2.15 -5.12 6.60
N GLN A 107 3.45 -5.07 6.82
CA GLN A 107 4.11 -3.97 7.49
C GLN A 107 5.26 -3.47 6.60
N TYR A 108 5.33 -2.17 6.39
CA TYR A 108 6.43 -1.52 5.68
C TYR A 108 7.30 -0.78 6.69
N SER A 109 8.54 -1.24 6.84
CA SER A 109 9.45 -0.78 7.89
C SER A 109 8.77 -0.84 9.28
N ASP A 110 9.21 -0.05 10.24
CA ASP A 110 8.48 0.15 11.49
C ASP A 110 7.46 1.30 11.41
N LEU A 111 7.25 1.86 10.21
CA LEU A 111 6.53 3.12 10.00
C LEU A 111 5.05 2.92 9.67
N VAL A 112 4.73 1.94 8.81
CA VAL A 112 3.38 1.77 8.26
C VAL A 112 2.93 0.34 8.40
N LYS A 113 1.77 0.15 9.03
CA LYS A 113 1.09 -1.14 9.13
C LYS A 113 -0.19 -1.08 8.30
N ILE A 114 -0.42 -2.10 7.47
CA ILE A 114 -1.63 -2.24 6.67
C ILE A 114 -2.36 -3.50 7.13
N GLU A 115 -3.64 -3.36 7.48
CA GLU A 115 -4.50 -4.43 7.92
C GLU A 115 -5.76 -4.52 7.05
N ASN A 116 -6.31 -5.72 6.93
CA ASN A 116 -7.53 -5.95 6.13
C ASN A 116 -7.40 -5.50 4.66
N LEU A 117 -6.18 -5.51 4.11
CA LEU A 117 -5.93 -5.23 2.70
C LEU A 117 -6.70 -6.24 1.85
N LYS A 118 -7.46 -5.77 0.88
CA LYS A 118 -8.18 -6.62 -0.07
C LYS A 118 -8.35 -5.89 -1.38
N GLY A 119 -8.51 -6.65 -2.46
CA GLY A 119 -8.82 -6.09 -3.76
C GLY A 119 -8.09 -6.77 -4.90
N ILE A 120 -7.94 -6.04 -6.00
CA ILE A 120 -7.42 -6.55 -7.26
C ILE A 120 -6.39 -5.56 -7.82
N VAL A 121 -5.33 -6.11 -8.42
CA VAL A 121 -4.37 -5.40 -9.26
C VAL A 121 -4.20 -6.19 -10.56
N THR A 122 -4.14 -5.54 -11.71
CA THR A 122 -3.85 -6.18 -12.99
C THR A 122 -2.49 -5.72 -13.47
N LEU A 123 -1.51 -6.59 -13.64
CA LEU A 123 -0.13 -6.25 -14.00
C LEU A 123 0.07 -5.98 -15.50
N GLU A 124 -0.84 -5.24 -16.10
CA GLU A 124 -0.78 -4.73 -17.47
C GLU A 124 -1.39 -3.32 -17.50
N GLY A 125 -1.25 -2.56 -18.60
CA GLY A 125 -2.03 -1.32 -18.77
C GLY A 125 -1.88 -0.24 -17.69
N ASN A 126 -0.64 0.00 -17.21
CA ASN A 126 -0.31 0.92 -16.09
C ASN A 126 -0.72 0.42 -14.69
N TYR A 127 -1.01 -0.86 -14.58
CA TYR A 127 -1.41 -1.54 -13.36
C TYR A 127 -2.71 -1.04 -12.74
N PRO A 128 -3.87 -1.26 -13.41
CA PRO A 128 -5.18 -0.98 -12.83
C PRO A 128 -5.34 -1.65 -11.47
N LEU A 129 -5.93 -0.91 -10.53
CA LEU A 129 -6.13 -1.38 -9.16
C LEU A 129 -7.49 -0.95 -8.61
N ASP A 130 -8.00 -1.78 -7.70
CA ASP A 130 -9.13 -1.51 -6.82
C ASP A 130 -8.83 -2.18 -5.47
N LEU A 131 -8.46 -1.38 -4.48
CA LEU A 131 -7.92 -1.83 -3.20
C LEU A 131 -8.63 -1.12 -2.05
N SER A 132 -8.75 -1.82 -0.92
CA SER A 132 -9.16 -1.22 0.34
C SER A 132 -8.39 -1.82 1.51
N GLY A 133 -8.22 -1.05 2.57
CA GLY A 133 -7.50 -1.49 3.77
C GLY A 133 -7.53 -0.46 4.89
N LEU A 134 -6.98 -0.85 6.03
CA LEU A 134 -6.79 0.00 7.21
C LEU A 134 -5.30 0.28 7.36
N VAL A 135 -4.91 1.56 7.35
CA VAL A 135 -3.52 1.99 7.40
C VAL A 135 -3.25 2.67 8.74
N THR A 136 -2.28 2.16 9.47
CA THR A 136 -1.75 2.78 10.69
C THR A 136 -0.36 3.32 10.40
N VAL A 137 -0.15 4.61 10.66
CA VAL A 137 1.15 5.26 10.53
C VAL A 137 1.66 5.55 11.93
N LYS A 138 2.73 4.88 12.35
CA LYS A 138 3.21 4.89 13.74
C LYS A 138 3.55 6.27 14.28
N SER A 139 3.99 7.19 13.42
CA SER A 139 4.25 8.58 13.82
C SER A 139 2.97 9.35 14.17
N LEU A 140 1.82 8.92 13.64
CA LEU A 140 0.52 9.55 13.87
C LEU A 140 -0.18 9.06 15.14
N ASP A 141 0.23 7.91 15.68
CA ASP A 141 -0.30 7.35 16.95
C ASP A 141 -0.13 8.32 18.13
N LYS A 142 0.90 9.19 18.08
CA LYS A 142 1.20 10.17 19.14
C LYS A 142 0.40 11.47 19.01
N VAL A 143 -0.35 11.66 17.93
CA VAL A 143 -1.05 12.91 17.62
C VAL A 143 -2.54 12.70 17.42
N TYR A 144 -3.14 11.77 18.18
CA TYR A 144 -4.59 11.57 18.27
C TYR A 144 -5.27 11.19 16.95
N ILE A 145 -4.54 10.57 16.02
CA ILE A 145 -5.10 10.09 14.75
C ILE A 145 -5.38 8.59 14.87
N ASP A 146 -6.62 8.20 14.64
CA ASP A 146 -7.03 6.80 14.54
C ASP A 146 -6.50 6.17 13.23
N PRO A 147 -6.42 4.84 13.14
CA PRO A 147 -6.14 4.15 11.89
C PRO A 147 -7.00 4.67 10.72
N ILE A 148 -6.39 4.77 9.55
CA ILE A 148 -6.95 5.40 8.36
C ILE A 148 -7.55 4.33 7.46
N GLU A 149 -8.87 4.32 7.31
CA GLU A 149 -9.53 3.51 6.27
C GLU A 149 -9.23 4.13 4.90
N VAL A 150 -8.72 3.33 3.98
CA VAL A 150 -8.37 3.75 2.62
C VAL A 150 -9.14 2.89 1.62
N GLU A 151 -9.71 3.55 0.61
CA GLU A 151 -10.23 2.95 -0.61
C GLU A 151 -9.45 3.57 -1.77
N ALA A 152 -8.79 2.79 -2.62
CA ALA A 152 -7.95 3.25 -3.71
C ALA A 152 -8.32 2.57 -5.03
N VAL A 153 -8.48 3.35 -6.09
CA VAL A 153 -8.89 2.89 -7.42
C VAL A 153 -8.06 3.57 -8.52
N GLY A 154 -8.19 3.09 -9.75
CA GLY A 154 -7.53 3.68 -10.92
C GLY A 154 -6.38 2.80 -11.38
N SER A 155 -5.16 3.34 -11.39
CA SER A 155 -3.96 2.60 -11.78
C SER A 155 -2.76 3.02 -10.94
N VAL A 156 -1.67 2.24 -10.89
CA VAL A 156 -0.46 2.65 -10.16
C VAL A 156 0.10 3.97 -10.72
N LYS A 157 -0.01 4.19 -12.03
CA LYS A 157 0.37 5.47 -12.66
C LYS A 157 -0.50 6.64 -12.20
N ARG A 158 -1.77 6.40 -11.90
CA ARG A 158 -2.67 7.44 -11.38
C ARG A 158 -3.71 6.80 -10.47
N THR A 159 -3.41 6.81 -9.18
CA THR A 159 -4.24 6.24 -8.14
C THR A 159 -5.07 7.35 -7.52
N TYR A 160 -6.36 7.10 -7.39
CA TYR A 160 -7.29 7.96 -6.67
C TYR A 160 -7.76 7.23 -5.44
N GLY A 161 -7.94 7.93 -4.34
CA GLY A 161 -8.50 7.28 -3.17
C GLY A 161 -9.33 8.18 -2.28
N LYS A 162 -10.06 7.52 -1.40
CA LYS A 162 -10.82 8.11 -0.31
C LYS A 162 -10.18 7.65 0.99
N LEU A 163 -10.20 8.52 1.98
CA LEU A 163 -9.75 8.20 3.33
C LEU A 163 -10.80 8.58 4.36
N ARG A 164 -10.91 7.78 5.41
CA ARG A 164 -11.72 8.06 6.60
C ARG A 164 -10.89 7.73 7.83
N SER A 165 -10.90 8.61 8.83
CA SER A 165 -10.22 8.40 10.10
C SER A 165 -10.92 9.26 11.16
N LYS A 166 -10.37 9.27 12.37
CA LYS A 166 -10.71 10.25 13.40
C LYS A 166 -9.45 10.98 13.85
N TYR A 167 -9.60 12.26 14.11
CA TYR A 167 -8.61 13.07 14.82
C TYR A 167 -9.25 13.53 16.12
N ASN A 168 -8.66 13.16 17.26
CA ASN A 168 -9.19 13.44 18.59
C ASN A 168 -10.69 13.12 18.71
N ASN A 169 -11.07 11.88 18.39
CA ASN A 169 -12.45 11.36 18.32
C ASN A 169 -13.38 12.02 17.29
N SER A 170 -12.93 13.05 16.58
CA SER A 170 -13.70 13.77 15.58
C SER A 170 -13.48 13.19 14.19
N ASN A 171 -14.55 12.99 13.42
CA ASN A 171 -14.45 12.36 12.10
C ASN A 171 -13.72 13.25 11.11
N VAL A 172 -12.77 12.67 10.39
CA VAL A 172 -12.08 13.31 9.27
C VAL A 172 -12.24 12.46 8.02
N ARG A 173 -12.51 13.13 6.88
CA ARG A 173 -12.70 12.45 5.59
C ARG A 173 -11.91 13.16 4.52
N GLY A 174 -11.33 12.40 3.62
CA GLY A 174 -10.53 12.99 2.57
C GLY A 174 -10.54 12.21 1.28
N VAL A 175 -9.91 12.83 0.29
CA VAL A 175 -9.61 12.24 -1.00
C VAL A 175 -8.17 12.53 -1.36
N PHE A 176 -7.56 11.66 -2.14
CA PHE A 176 -6.23 11.88 -2.67
C PHE A 176 -6.12 11.41 -4.12
N THR A 177 -5.15 11.98 -4.83
CA THR A 177 -4.65 11.50 -6.12
C THR A 177 -3.13 11.44 -6.02
N VAL A 178 -2.55 10.31 -6.38
CA VAL A 178 -1.09 10.12 -6.40
C VAL A 178 -0.69 9.47 -7.71
N GLN A 179 0.46 9.88 -8.23
CA GLN A 179 1.18 9.12 -9.25
C GLN A 179 2.26 8.31 -8.54
N GLY A 180 2.27 6.99 -8.70
CA GLY A 180 3.30 6.14 -8.11
C GLY A 180 4.56 6.04 -8.97
N LEU A 181 5.66 5.58 -8.37
CA LEU A 181 6.86 5.03 -9.02
C LEU A 181 7.76 5.98 -9.82
N ASP A 182 7.42 7.27 -9.97
CA ASP A 182 8.30 8.29 -10.56
C ASP A 182 8.92 9.20 -9.47
N ASP A 183 10.21 9.52 -9.58
CA ASP A 183 11.00 10.26 -8.58
C ASP A 183 10.47 11.68 -8.26
N ASN A 184 9.64 12.26 -9.12
CA ASN A 184 8.98 13.56 -8.94
C ASN A 184 7.47 13.48 -9.21
N ALA A 185 6.85 12.36 -8.83
CA ALA A 185 5.44 12.18 -9.04
C ALA A 185 4.61 13.21 -8.23
N PRO A 186 3.69 13.95 -8.88
CA PRO A 186 2.82 14.86 -8.17
C PRO A 186 1.77 14.10 -7.36
N PHE A 187 1.35 14.72 -6.27
CA PHE A 187 0.18 14.29 -5.51
C PHE A 187 -0.71 15.47 -5.16
N GLU A 188 -1.97 15.15 -4.88
CA GLU A 188 -2.96 16.05 -4.33
C GLU A 188 -3.78 15.31 -3.28
N ALA A 189 -4.07 15.97 -2.16
CA ALA A 189 -4.94 15.47 -1.12
C ALA A 189 -5.82 16.58 -0.57
N LYS A 190 -7.04 16.23 -0.18
CA LYS A 190 -7.99 17.11 0.50
C LYS A 190 -8.58 16.38 1.68
N LEU A 191 -8.62 17.03 2.84
CA LEU A 191 -9.18 16.53 4.08
C LEU A 191 -10.24 17.52 4.57
N ASN A 192 -11.39 17.03 5.01
CA ASN A 192 -12.50 17.82 5.52
C ASN A 192 -12.92 17.30 6.89
N TRP A 193 -13.41 18.23 7.72
CA TRP A 193 -14.01 17.96 9.02
C TRP A 193 -15.11 18.96 9.34
N ASP A 194 -16.10 18.51 10.10
CA ASP A 194 -17.24 19.36 10.51
C ASP A 194 -16.89 20.16 11.77
N GLU A 195 -16.40 19.48 12.80
CA GLU A 195 -15.93 20.05 14.07
C GLU A 195 -14.82 19.16 14.63
N ILE A 196 -13.75 19.78 15.13
CA ILE A 196 -12.60 19.11 15.76
C ILE A 196 -12.20 19.89 17.02
N ASP A 197 -11.99 19.18 18.12
CA ASP A 197 -11.39 19.72 19.34
C ASP A 197 -9.87 19.60 19.29
N LEU A 198 -9.14 20.69 19.56
CA LEU A 198 -7.68 20.66 19.61
C LEU A 198 -7.18 20.12 20.96
N PRO A 199 -6.46 18.98 20.98
CA PRO A 199 -6.09 18.30 22.23
C PRO A 199 -4.93 18.97 22.98
N TYR A 200 -4.29 20.00 22.43
CA TYR A 200 -3.08 20.62 22.98
C TYR A 200 -3.33 21.91 23.76
N ALA A 201 -4.58 22.38 23.82
CA ALA A 201 -4.97 23.62 24.49
C ALA A 201 -5.93 23.33 25.66
N GLU A 202 -5.48 22.47 26.58
CA GLU A 202 -6.24 22.16 27.80
C GLU A 202 -6.60 23.45 28.54
N GLY A 203 -7.91 23.70 28.67
CA GLY A 203 -8.45 24.90 29.33
C GLY A 203 -8.90 26.04 28.41
N GLN A 204 -8.68 25.98 27.09
CA GLN A 204 -9.12 27.04 26.14
C GLN A 204 -10.24 26.61 25.17
N ASP A 205 -10.80 25.40 25.34
CA ASP A 205 -11.88 24.80 24.53
C ASP A 205 -11.82 25.21 23.05
N ILE A 206 -10.63 25.02 22.44
CA ILE A 206 -10.37 25.48 21.09
C ILE A 206 -10.92 24.47 20.10
N ARG A 207 -11.86 24.93 19.26
CA ARG A 207 -12.51 24.11 18.24
C ARG A 207 -12.28 24.65 16.84
N LEU A 208 -12.10 23.73 15.90
CA LEU A 208 -12.00 23.99 14.48
C LEU A 208 -13.28 23.51 13.80
N GLN A 209 -14.00 24.41 13.12
CA GLN A 209 -15.26 24.11 12.45
C GLN A 209 -15.19 24.33 10.93
N ASN A 210 -15.94 23.51 10.19
CA ASN A 210 -16.11 23.57 8.72
C ASN A 210 -14.76 23.64 8.01
N GLY A 211 -13.84 22.76 8.38
CA GLY A 211 -12.46 22.87 7.95
C GLY A 211 -12.16 22.07 6.70
N LEU A 212 -11.24 22.61 5.92
CA LEU A 212 -10.65 22.03 4.73
C LEU A 212 -9.13 22.17 4.83
N ALA A 213 -8.41 21.06 4.79
CA ALA A 213 -6.98 21.03 4.56
C ALA A 213 -6.68 20.48 3.17
N THR A 214 -5.71 21.07 2.48
CA THR A 214 -5.21 20.57 1.20
C THR A 214 -3.71 20.39 1.26
N ALA A 215 -3.22 19.32 0.64
CA ALA A 215 -1.79 19.07 0.43
C ALA A 215 -1.55 18.79 -1.05
N SER A 216 -0.59 19.45 -1.67
CA SER A 216 -0.28 19.22 -3.09
C SER A 216 1.18 19.53 -3.40
N GLY A 217 1.72 18.87 -4.43
CA GLY A 217 3.09 19.10 -4.88
C GLY A 217 3.81 17.78 -5.16
N VAL A 218 5.11 17.78 -4.90
CA VAL A 218 5.99 16.61 -5.01
C VAL A 218 6.65 16.37 -3.65
N LEU A 219 7.28 15.21 -3.42
CA LEU A 219 7.87 14.89 -2.12
C LEU A 219 8.92 15.92 -1.63
N SER A 220 9.63 16.56 -2.55
CA SER A 220 10.62 17.59 -2.22
C SER A 220 10.02 18.98 -1.96
N ASP A 221 8.78 19.22 -2.38
CA ASP A 221 8.11 20.52 -2.27
C ASP A 221 6.60 20.32 -2.10
N ILE A 222 6.15 20.35 -0.84
CA ILE A 222 4.77 20.10 -0.45
C ILE A 222 4.15 21.42 0.01
N GLU A 223 3.12 21.85 -0.71
CA GLU A 223 2.28 22.95 -0.28
C GLU A 223 1.14 22.44 0.61
N LEU A 224 1.03 23.00 1.82
CA LEU A 224 -0.05 22.73 2.77
C LEU A 224 -0.90 23.98 2.97
N ARG A 225 -2.22 23.84 2.86
CA ARG A 225 -3.18 24.91 3.17
C ARG A 225 -4.25 24.40 4.09
N ILE A 226 -4.62 25.20 5.08
CA ILE A 226 -5.71 24.90 6.01
C ILE A 226 -6.64 26.11 6.06
N ASN A 227 -7.93 25.86 5.86
CA ASN A 227 -8.99 26.84 6.04
C ASN A 227 -10.01 26.26 7.02
N SER A 228 -10.21 26.92 8.15
CA SER A 228 -11.16 26.50 9.18
C SER A 228 -11.61 27.71 9.97
N ARG A 229 -12.82 27.64 10.53
CA ARG A 229 -13.25 28.59 11.54
C ARG A 229 -12.68 28.17 12.89
N LEU A 230 -12.00 29.09 13.57
CA LEU A 230 -11.52 28.91 14.93
C LEU A 230 -12.56 29.44 15.93
N LEU A 231 -12.89 28.63 16.93
CA LEU A 231 -13.66 29.04 18.12
C LEU A 231 -12.78 28.78 19.35
N ALA A 232 -12.81 29.71 20.31
CA ALA A 232 -12.16 29.57 21.61
C ALA A 232 -13.08 30.19 22.67
N GLN A 233 -13.16 29.58 23.85
CA GLN A 233 -13.98 30.04 24.99
C GLN A 233 -13.14 30.19 26.25
#